data_AF-A0A8H5LJA5-F1
#
_entry.id   AF-A0A8H5LJA5-F1
#
_cell.length_a   1.000
_cell.length_b   1.000
_cell.length_c   1.000
_cell.angle_alpha   90.00
_cell.angle_beta   90.00
_cell.angle_gamma   90.00
#
_symmetry.space_group_name_H-M   'P 1'
#
loop_
_entity.id
_entity.type
_entity.pdbx_description
1 polymer ?
#
loop_
_entity_poly.entity_id
_entity_poly.type
_entity_poly.pdbx_seq_one_letter_code
_entity_poly.pdbx_strand_id
1 'polypeptide(L)'
;MRSDYKVLSSAPLGPFDNPSPETVPFTDDLLRQYDLDVACIPYNISPFSILEIARHLSLPEATIAQDFRFSPSTLQPTLFAAYPVLVPIYLAQYEYNTESGTGYHTLIFEAHGSFGNIWSEPFSPDRAFEDKIFQYFRQFASEPINPDPNAPINFGYPKRFIDTAGFSHTPHQELERAIRDYLESALNLPSTPTALAAASVNDIDNLAEDARVREYTIEDRTPVIEWMKLGAELMMVQRIHEAMSDARSGGNFSVHTGTKGVDKMTFVNGAIRHLADKAKVLKIERMQLKPTWAKSEEDLREEQEAKAEAEKSAQSQTEKDSDSS
;
A
#
# COMPACT_ATOMS: atom_id res chain seq x y z
N MET A 1 17.80 12.59 -30.57
CA MET A 1 17.32 11.30 -31.09
C MET A 1 15.99 11.01 -30.43
N ARG A 2 14.90 10.87 -31.21
CA ARG A 2 13.68 10.24 -30.68
C ARG A 2 13.96 8.74 -30.75
N SER A 3 13.77 8.02 -29.65
CA SER A 3 13.98 6.58 -29.64
C SER A 3 12.77 5.91 -30.29
N ASP A 4 13.02 4.91 -31.15
CA ASP A 4 11.96 4.16 -31.85
C ASP A 4 11.37 3.04 -30.98
N TYR A 5 11.62 3.08 -29.68
CA TYR A 5 11.12 2.09 -28.74
C TYR A 5 9.62 2.29 -28.56
N LYS A 6 8.86 1.20 -28.67
CA LYS A 6 7.45 1.20 -28.28
C LYS A 6 7.38 1.37 -26.76
N VAL A 7 6.56 2.30 -26.31
CA VAL A 7 6.40 2.60 -24.88
C VAL A 7 5.70 1.42 -24.20
N LEU A 8 6.44 0.68 -23.38
CA LEU A 8 5.92 -0.39 -22.51
C LEU A 8 5.56 0.18 -21.13
N SER A 9 4.82 1.28 -21.10
CA SER A 9 4.49 2.05 -19.88
C SER A 9 3.66 1.29 -18.86
N SER A 10 3.09 0.15 -19.22
CA SER A 10 2.28 -0.70 -18.35
C SER A 10 3.03 -1.93 -17.84
N ALA A 11 4.35 -2.04 -18.05
CA ALA A 11 5.13 -3.12 -17.46
C ALA A 11 5.08 -2.99 -15.92
N PRO A 12 4.51 -3.98 -15.21
CA PRO A 12 4.36 -3.94 -13.76
C PRO A 12 5.74 -4.18 -13.10
N LEU A 13 6.56 -3.12 -13.03
CA LEU A 13 7.84 -3.10 -12.31
C LEU A 13 7.60 -3.03 -10.77
N GLY A 14 7.20 -4.14 -10.15
CA GLY A 14 7.12 -4.23 -8.67
C GLY A 14 6.22 -5.36 -8.13
N PRO A 15 6.30 -5.69 -6.82
CA PRO A 15 7.41 -5.60 -5.88
C PRO A 15 8.12 -6.95 -5.74
N PHE A 16 9.19 -6.88 -4.98
CA PHE A 16 10.08 -7.94 -4.55
C PHE A 16 9.30 -8.99 -3.74
N ASP A 17 9.39 -10.27 -4.09
CA ASP A 17 8.94 -11.38 -3.21
C ASP A 17 9.73 -11.43 -1.88
N ASN A 18 10.73 -10.55 -1.73
CA ASN A 18 11.56 -10.41 -0.56
C ASN A 18 11.20 -9.10 0.18
N PRO A 19 10.77 -9.15 1.46
CA PRO A 19 10.19 -8.00 2.18
C PRO A 19 11.15 -6.82 2.45
N SER A 20 12.40 -6.93 2.00
CA SER A 20 13.36 -5.83 2.03
C SER A 20 14.48 -6.14 1.05
N PRO A 21 14.39 -5.78 -0.25
CA PRO A 21 15.62 -5.57 -0.99
C PRO A 21 16.42 -4.52 -0.20
N GLU A 22 17.69 -4.80 0.06
CA GLU A 22 18.59 -3.80 0.59
C GLU A 22 18.74 -2.73 -0.50
N THR A 23 17.93 -1.66 -0.40
CA THR A 23 18.03 -0.54 -1.33
C THR A 23 19.32 0.18 -1.02
N VAL A 24 20.11 0.45 -2.05
CA VAL A 24 21.32 1.27 -1.94
C VAL A 24 20.94 2.74 -2.15
N PRO A 25 21.49 3.68 -1.36
CA PRO A 25 21.31 5.10 -1.61
C PRO A 25 21.76 5.47 -3.02
N PHE A 26 21.05 6.40 -3.66
CA PHE A 26 21.42 6.85 -4.99
C PHE A 26 22.72 7.67 -4.92
N THR A 27 23.67 7.32 -5.78
CA THR A 27 24.95 8.02 -5.91
C THR A 27 25.30 8.17 -7.39
N ASP A 28 26.12 9.16 -7.74
CA ASP A 28 26.55 9.37 -9.13
C ASP A 28 27.32 8.16 -9.70
N ASP A 29 27.90 7.32 -8.84
CA ASP A 29 28.54 6.07 -9.25
C ASP A 29 27.53 5.08 -9.86
N LEU A 30 26.25 5.14 -9.47
CA LEU A 30 25.19 4.31 -10.07
C LEU A 30 24.82 4.76 -11.48
N LEU A 31 25.25 5.94 -11.92
CA LEU A 31 25.10 6.39 -13.30
C LEU A 31 26.05 5.64 -14.25
N ARG A 32 26.95 4.80 -13.73
CA ARG A 32 27.84 3.96 -14.52
C ARG A 32 27.86 2.53 -13.99
N GLN A 33 27.46 1.58 -14.81
CA GLN A 33 27.50 0.16 -14.47
C GLN A 33 28.13 -0.64 -15.61
N TYR A 34 29.14 -1.45 -15.29
CA TYR A 34 29.85 -2.28 -16.28
C TYR A 34 30.38 -1.47 -17.48
N ASP A 35 30.95 -0.30 -17.21
CA ASP A 35 31.44 0.64 -18.23
C ASP A 35 30.36 1.19 -19.18
N LEU A 36 29.07 1.05 -18.82
CA LEU A 36 27.94 1.64 -19.52
C LEU A 36 27.37 2.81 -18.72
N ASP A 37 27.04 3.90 -19.41
CA ASP A 37 26.30 5.00 -18.81
C ASP A 37 24.82 4.58 -18.63
N VAL A 38 24.29 4.76 -17.43
CA VAL A 38 22.90 4.46 -17.07
C VAL A 38 22.06 5.70 -17.29
N ALA A 39 21.00 5.57 -18.10
CA ALA A 39 20.05 6.64 -18.34
C ALA A 39 18.95 6.63 -17.26
N CYS A 40 18.85 7.71 -16.47
CA CYS A 40 17.75 7.91 -15.54
C CYS A 40 16.52 8.43 -16.29
N ILE A 41 15.41 7.69 -16.19
CA ILE A 41 14.11 8.13 -16.70
C ILE A 41 13.38 8.84 -15.57
N PRO A 42 12.99 10.12 -15.73
CA PRO A 42 12.24 10.83 -14.71
C PRO A 42 10.86 10.20 -14.52
N TYR A 43 10.36 10.22 -13.29
CA TYR A 43 8.96 9.86 -13.02
C TYR A 43 8.04 10.84 -13.75
N ASN A 44 7.01 10.28 -14.40
CA ASN A 44 5.94 11.05 -15.04
C ASN A 44 4.56 10.77 -14.42
N ILE A 45 4.53 9.93 -13.38
CA ILE A 45 3.34 9.61 -12.61
C ILE A 45 3.60 9.98 -11.15
N SER A 46 2.76 10.84 -10.59
CA SER A 46 2.74 11.16 -9.18
C SER A 46 2.17 9.96 -8.40
N PRO A 47 2.81 9.55 -7.29
CA PRO A 47 2.29 8.49 -6.44
C PRO A 47 0.94 8.85 -5.79
N PHE A 48 0.54 10.12 -5.82
CA PHE A 48 -0.72 10.60 -5.25
C PHE A 48 -1.86 10.69 -6.25
N SER A 49 -1.60 10.58 -7.56
CA SER A 49 -2.63 10.66 -8.59
C SER A 49 -3.69 9.58 -8.47
N ILE A 50 -3.32 8.39 -7.96
CA ILE A 50 -4.31 7.34 -7.67
C ILE A 50 -5.38 7.80 -6.66
N LEU A 51 -5.01 8.64 -5.69
CA LEU A 51 -5.92 9.16 -4.68
C LEU A 51 -6.83 10.23 -5.25
N GLU A 52 -6.29 11.05 -6.15
CA GLU A 52 -7.03 12.06 -6.88
C GLU A 52 -8.10 11.42 -7.77
N ILE A 53 -7.73 10.38 -8.54
CA ILE A 53 -8.69 9.58 -9.31
C ILE A 53 -9.71 8.92 -8.38
N ALA A 54 -9.27 8.27 -7.31
CA ALA A 54 -10.14 7.53 -6.41
C ALA A 54 -11.21 8.41 -5.73
N ARG A 55 -10.91 9.69 -5.51
CA ARG A 55 -11.86 10.69 -4.96
C ARG A 55 -12.99 11.06 -5.91
N HIS A 56 -12.78 10.88 -7.21
CA HIS A 56 -13.76 11.21 -8.25
C HIS A 56 -14.58 10.01 -8.72
N LEU A 57 -14.31 8.81 -8.19
CA LEU A 57 -15.09 7.62 -8.50
C LEU A 57 -16.56 7.81 -8.12
N SER A 58 -17.45 7.24 -8.92
CA SER A 58 -18.85 7.10 -8.56
C SER A 58 -19.02 6.04 -7.46
N LEU A 59 -20.15 6.07 -6.75
CA LEU A 59 -20.45 5.05 -5.72
C LEU A 59 -20.43 3.61 -6.27
N PRO A 60 -20.92 3.31 -7.49
CA PRO A 60 -20.76 1.98 -8.09
C PRO A 60 -19.29 1.59 -8.31
N GLU A 61 -18.47 2.51 -8.82
CA GLU A 61 -17.04 2.24 -9.07
C GLU A 61 -16.24 2.05 -7.77
N ALA A 62 -16.65 2.69 -6.68
CA ALA A 62 -16.08 2.53 -5.34
C ALA A 62 -16.53 1.23 -4.61
N THR A 63 -17.24 0.35 -5.30
CA THR A 63 -17.67 -0.95 -4.77
C THR A 63 -16.54 -1.97 -4.91
N ILE A 64 -16.04 -2.45 -3.77
CA ILE A 64 -14.91 -3.39 -3.68
C ILE A 64 -15.42 -4.84 -3.67
N ALA A 65 -16.53 -5.10 -2.98
CA ALA A 65 -17.23 -6.38 -2.97
C ALA A 65 -18.75 -6.15 -2.82
N GLN A 66 -19.57 -7.21 -2.96
CA GLN A 66 -21.05 -7.12 -2.99
C GLN A 66 -21.65 -6.23 -1.89
N ASP A 67 -21.14 -6.33 -0.66
CA ASP A 67 -21.60 -5.56 0.49
C ASP A 67 -20.53 -4.62 1.07
N PHE A 68 -19.47 -4.36 0.31
CA PHE A 68 -18.36 -3.54 0.76
C PHE A 68 -17.96 -2.49 -0.27
N ARG A 69 -18.01 -1.23 0.15
CA ARG A 69 -17.63 -0.07 -0.63
C ARG A 69 -17.03 0.99 0.27
N PHE A 70 -16.23 1.88 -0.29
CA PHE A 70 -15.79 3.09 0.40
C PHE A 70 -16.52 4.31 -0.15
N SER A 71 -16.53 5.40 0.63
CA SER A 71 -16.98 6.69 0.14
C SER A 71 -15.79 7.46 -0.41
N PRO A 72 -15.74 7.80 -1.71
CA PRO A 72 -14.65 8.58 -2.31
C PRO A 72 -14.31 9.86 -1.54
N SER A 73 -15.33 10.55 -1.02
CA SER A 73 -15.19 11.77 -0.21
C SER A 73 -14.48 11.57 1.14
N THR A 74 -14.38 10.34 1.63
CA THR A 74 -13.71 10.02 2.91
C THR A 74 -12.22 9.71 2.74
N LEU A 75 -11.70 9.70 1.50
CA LEU A 75 -10.28 9.50 1.27
C LEU A 75 -9.45 10.68 1.80
N GLN A 76 -8.49 10.36 2.66
CA GLN A 76 -7.57 11.29 3.30
C GLN A 76 -6.14 11.10 2.77
N PRO A 77 -5.70 11.89 1.76
CA PRO A 77 -4.34 11.83 1.21
C PRO A 77 -3.25 12.17 2.21
N THR A 78 -3.59 12.81 3.31
CA THR A 78 -2.71 13.10 4.44
C THR A 78 -2.31 11.85 5.22
N LEU A 79 -2.88 10.68 4.91
CA LEU A 79 -2.49 9.39 5.47
C LEU A 79 -1.57 8.59 4.53
N PHE A 80 -1.20 9.15 3.39
CA PHE A 80 -0.38 8.49 2.38
C PHE A 80 1.03 9.08 2.38
N ALA A 81 2.01 8.19 2.33
CA ALA A 81 3.41 8.53 2.07
C ALA A 81 3.88 7.78 0.84
N ALA A 82 4.77 8.41 0.08
CA ALA A 82 5.40 7.81 -1.08
C ALA A 82 6.89 7.65 -0.82
N TYR A 83 7.43 6.50 -1.20
CA TYR A 83 8.84 6.17 -1.03
C TYR A 83 9.41 5.78 -2.39
N PRO A 84 9.83 6.76 -3.23
CA PRO A 84 10.33 6.48 -4.57
C PRO A 84 11.54 5.56 -4.50
N VAL A 85 11.56 4.55 -5.37
CA VAL A 85 12.68 3.62 -5.54
C VAL A 85 13.05 3.55 -7.01
N LEU A 86 14.35 3.63 -7.28
CA LEU A 86 14.88 3.43 -8.64
C LEU A 86 15.05 1.94 -8.89
N VAL A 87 14.38 1.46 -9.92
CA VAL A 87 14.46 0.05 -10.34
C VAL A 87 15.36 -0.01 -11.58
N PRO A 88 16.55 -0.65 -11.49
CA PRO A 88 17.39 -0.82 -12.66
C PRO A 88 16.72 -1.80 -13.62
N ILE A 89 16.70 -1.42 -14.91
CA ILE A 89 16.19 -2.24 -16.00
C ILE A 89 17.21 -2.28 -17.15
N TYR A 90 17.27 -3.40 -17.85
CA TYR A 90 17.90 -3.45 -19.16
C TYR A 90 16.83 -3.37 -20.25
N LEU A 91 17.13 -2.59 -21.28
CA LEU A 91 16.31 -2.47 -22.48
C LEU A 91 17.09 -3.07 -23.64
N ALA A 92 16.51 -4.06 -24.32
CA ALA A 92 17.09 -4.64 -25.52
C ALA A 92 16.11 -4.51 -26.67
N GLN A 93 16.62 -4.12 -27.85
CA GLN A 93 15.87 -4.14 -29.09
C GLN A 93 16.53 -5.11 -30.05
N TYR A 94 15.76 -6.09 -30.52
CA TYR A 94 16.20 -7.09 -31.47
C TYR A 94 15.68 -6.73 -32.85
N GLU A 95 16.59 -6.68 -33.82
CA GLU A 95 16.23 -6.58 -35.23
C GLU A 95 15.89 -7.98 -35.78
N TYR A 96 14.78 -8.11 -36.49
CA TYR A 96 14.41 -9.34 -37.17
C TYR A 96 13.94 -9.05 -38.60
N ASN A 97 14.26 -9.97 -39.51
CA ASN A 97 13.89 -9.83 -40.92
C ASN A 97 12.66 -10.71 -41.21
N THR A 98 11.65 -10.12 -41.82
CA THR A 98 10.46 -10.80 -42.36
C THR A 98 10.44 -10.69 -43.90
N GLU A 99 9.53 -11.40 -44.55
CA GLU A 99 9.27 -11.24 -45.99
C GLU A 99 8.82 -9.81 -46.35
N SER A 100 8.24 -9.08 -45.39
CA SER A 100 7.73 -7.72 -45.56
C SER A 100 8.72 -6.61 -45.18
N GLY A 101 9.89 -6.95 -44.63
CA GLY A 101 10.95 -6.00 -44.29
C GLY A 101 11.64 -6.29 -42.96
N THR A 102 12.35 -5.29 -42.45
CA THR A 102 13.01 -5.36 -41.14
C THR A 102 12.07 -4.85 -40.05
N GLY A 103 11.84 -5.68 -39.04
CA GLY A 103 11.10 -5.35 -37.82
C GLY A 103 12.04 -5.22 -36.62
N TYR A 104 11.53 -4.60 -35.56
CA TYR A 104 12.21 -4.48 -34.28
C TYR A 104 11.33 -5.03 -33.18
N HIS A 105 11.96 -5.68 -32.19
CA HIS A 105 11.27 -6.25 -31.05
C HIS A 105 11.94 -5.81 -29.75
N THR A 106 11.16 -5.18 -28.87
CA THR A 106 11.63 -4.61 -27.61
C THR A 106 11.38 -5.55 -26.43
N LEU A 107 12.45 -5.82 -25.67
CA LEU A 107 12.43 -6.53 -24.41
C LEU A 107 12.89 -5.62 -23.27
N ILE A 108 12.21 -5.68 -22.12
CA ILE A 108 12.60 -5.08 -20.85
C ILE A 108 12.95 -6.21 -19.88
N PHE A 109 14.10 -6.10 -19.23
CA PHE A 109 14.55 -7.04 -18.20
C PHE A 109 14.69 -6.30 -16.88
N GLU A 110 14.12 -6.84 -15.79
CA GLU A 110 14.48 -6.35 -14.46
C GLU A 110 15.92 -6.72 -14.13
N ALA A 111 16.71 -5.74 -13.68
CA ALA A 111 18.13 -5.93 -13.38
C ALA A 111 18.44 -5.98 -11.87
N HIS A 112 17.42 -6.04 -11.01
CA HIS A 112 17.60 -5.95 -9.55
C HIS A 112 17.60 -7.31 -8.83
N GLY A 113 17.42 -8.43 -9.52
CA GLY A 113 17.32 -9.76 -8.90
C GLY A 113 17.85 -10.88 -9.79
N SER A 114 18.18 -12.03 -9.20
CA SER A 114 18.68 -13.21 -9.92
C SER A 114 17.62 -13.86 -10.82
N PHE A 115 16.34 -13.55 -10.60
CA PHE A 115 15.19 -14.03 -11.36
C PHE A 115 14.30 -12.84 -11.77
N GLY A 116 14.91 -11.85 -12.43
CA GLY A 116 14.16 -10.70 -12.95
C GLY A 116 13.09 -11.12 -13.96
N ASN A 117 11.95 -10.44 -13.95
CA ASN A 117 10.93 -10.59 -14.98
C ASN A 117 11.44 -10.04 -16.32
N ILE A 118 10.95 -10.66 -17.39
CA ILE A 118 11.18 -10.21 -18.77
C ILE A 118 9.82 -9.78 -19.31
N TRP A 119 9.74 -8.54 -19.77
CA TRP A 119 8.59 -8.06 -20.52
C TRP A 119 8.94 -7.87 -21.97
N SER A 120 7.99 -8.12 -22.84
CA SER A 120 8.12 -7.83 -24.26
C SER A 120 6.92 -7.06 -24.77
N GLU A 121 7.09 -6.37 -25.89
CA GLU A 121 5.94 -6.06 -26.71
C GLU A 121 5.31 -7.35 -27.29
N PRO A 122 4.05 -7.29 -27.74
CA PRO A 122 3.47 -8.35 -28.56
C PRO A 122 4.32 -8.59 -29.83
N PHE A 123 4.65 -9.86 -30.13
CA PHE A 123 5.43 -10.31 -31.29
C PHE A 123 4.68 -10.18 -32.60
N SER A 124 3.35 -10.30 -32.59
CA SER A 124 2.56 -10.29 -33.83
C SER A 124 1.09 -9.93 -33.57
N PRO A 125 0.44 -9.18 -34.48
CA PRO A 125 -1.02 -9.03 -34.45
C PRO A 125 -1.78 -10.35 -34.66
N ASP A 126 -1.17 -11.36 -35.28
CA ASP A 126 -1.78 -12.68 -35.52
C ASP A 126 -1.65 -13.67 -34.36
N ARG A 127 -0.79 -13.36 -33.37
CA ARG A 127 -0.53 -14.10 -32.12
C ARG A 127 -0.24 -15.59 -32.27
N ALA A 128 -0.06 -16.15 -33.47
CA ALA A 128 0.03 -17.61 -33.64
C ALA A 128 1.28 -18.20 -32.94
N PHE A 129 2.36 -17.42 -32.87
CA PHE A 129 3.57 -17.75 -32.13
C PHE A 129 3.42 -17.53 -30.63
N GLU A 130 2.84 -16.39 -30.24
CA GLU A 130 2.52 -16.06 -28.84
C GLU A 130 1.64 -17.13 -28.22
N ASP A 131 0.53 -17.49 -28.87
CA ASP A 131 -0.41 -18.49 -28.38
C ASP A 131 0.26 -19.85 -28.17
N LYS A 132 1.25 -20.23 -28.99
CA LYS A 132 2.01 -21.47 -28.79
C LYS A 132 2.95 -21.38 -27.59
N ILE A 133 3.67 -20.28 -27.43
CA ILE A 133 4.54 -20.05 -26.27
C ILE A 133 3.69 -19.96 -25.00
N PHE A 134 2.63 -19.15 -25.02
CA PHE A 134 1.70 -19.01 -23.91
C PHE A 134 0.93 -20.28 -23.63
N GLN A 135 0.58 -21.13 -24.59
CA GLN A 135 0.01 -22.44 -24.29
C GLN A 135 0.98 -23.30 -23.49
N TYR A 136 2.27 -23.24 -23.79
CA TYR A 136 3.29 -23.94 -23.02
C TYR A 136 3.40 -23.38 -21.59
N PHE A 137 3.39 -22.05 -21.42
CA PHE A 137 3.41 -21.42 -20.09
C PHE A 137 2.08 -21.56 -19.31
N ARG A 138 0.92 -21.55 -19.99
CA ARG A 138 -0.42 -21.73 -19.42
C ARG A 138 -0.62 -23.12 -18.83
N GLN A 139 0.14 -24.13 -19.26
CA GLN A 139 0.15 -25.43 -18.58
C GLN A 139 0.62 -25.34 -17.12
N PHE A 140 1.35 -24.28 -16.77
CA PHE A 140 1.86 -24.04 -15.42
C PHE A 140 1.12 -22.91 -14.66
N ALA A 141 0.25 -22.15 -15.33
CA ALA A 141 -0.50 -21.05 -14.73
C ALA A 141 -1.96 -21.48 -14.46
N SER A 142 -2.47 -21.17 -13.27
CA SER A 142 -3.80 -21.62 -12.81
C SER A 142 -4.99 -20.82 -13.38
N GLU A 143 -4.76 -19.73 -14.12
CA GLU A 143 -5.84 -18.87 -14.61
C GLU A 143 -5.81 -18.63 -16.13
N PRO A 144 -6.98 -18.61 -16.80
CA PRO A 144 -7.08 -18.29 -18.21
C PRO A 144 -6.83 -16.79 -18.44
N ILE A 145 -5.58 -16.45 -18.75
CA ILE A 145 -5.19 -15.10 -19.16
C ILE A 145 -5.78 -14.85 -20.55
N ASN A 146 -6.79 -13.98 -20.68
CA ASN A 146 -7.15 -13.33 -21.94
C ASN A 146 -6.25 -12.10 -22.09
N PRO A 147 -5.09 -12.18 -22.79
CA PRO A 147 -4.16 -11.08 -22.84
C PRO A 147 -4.73 -10.00 -23.75
N ASP A 148 -4.74 -8.74 -23.31
CA ASP A 148 -5.00 -7.61 -24.21
C ASP A 148 -3.99 -7.66 -25.39
N PRO A 149 -4.43 -7.54 -26.66
CA PRO A 149 -3.57 -7.41 -27.84
C PRO A 149 -2.46 -6.37 -27.73
N ASN A 150 -2.64 -5.34 -26.91
CA ASN A 150 -1.70 -4.22 -26.80
C ASN A 150 -0.89 -4.20 -25.51
N ALA A 151 -1.18 -5.08 -24.56
CA ALA A 151 -0.43 -5.12 -23.30
C ALA A 151 0.94 -5.78 -23.48
N PRO A 152 1.97 -5.33 -22.73
CA PRO A 152 3.23 -6.03 -22.62
C PRO A 152 3.01 -7.47 -22.14
N ILE A 153 3.76 -8.39 -22.73
CA ILE A 153 3.80 -9.79 -22.34
C ILE A 153 4.80 -9.92 -21.20
N ASN A 154 4.40 -10.50 -20.06
CA ASN A 154 5.32 -10.89 -18.99
C ASN A 154 5.68 -12.38 -19.12
N PHE A 155 6.97 -12.69 -19.24
CA PHE A 155 7.51 -14.05 -19.28
C PHE A 155 7.95 -14.59 -17.91
N GLY A 156 7.95 -13.73 -16.90
CA GLY A 156 8.28 -14.10 -15.53
C GLY A 156 7.06 -14.48 -14.69
N TYR A 157 7.22 -14.40 -13.38
CA TYR A 157 6.13 -14.70 -12.46
C TYR A 157 5.17 -13.51 -12.34
N PRO A 158 3.86 -13.77 -12.17
CA PRO A 158 2.93 -12.71 -11.83
C PRO A 158 3.36 -12.09 -10.50
N LYS A 159 3.69 -10.81 -10.52
CA LYS A 159 4.03 -10.03 -9.32
C LYS A 159 2.81 -9.27 -8.83
N ARG A 160 2.69 -9.16 -7.51
CA ARG A 160 1.57 -8.48 -6.86
C ARG A 160 1.96 -7.08 -6.44
N PHE A 161 1.48 -6.06 -7.13
CA PHE A 161 1.73 -4.65 -6.82
C PHE A 161 1.29 -4.23 -5.41
N ILE A 162 0.26 -4.88 -4.89
CA ILE A 162 -0.40 -4.48 -3.66
C ILE A 162 -0.13 -5.50 -2.56
N ASP A 163 0.60 -5.02 -1.55
CA ASP A 163 0.61 -5.67 -0.26
C ASP A 163 -0.33 -4.96 0.71
N THR A 164 -1.00 -5.74 1.54
CA THR A 164 -1.97 -5.25 2.51
C THR A 164 -1.59 -5.79 3.88
N ALA A 165 -1.38 -4.90 4.83
CA ALA A 165 -1.29 -5.25 6.24
C ALA A 165 -2.70 -5.25 6.84
N GLY A 166 -3.33 -6.42 6.93
CA GLY A 166 -4.66 -6.59 7.53
C GLY A 166 -4.62 -7.10 8.97
N PHE A 167 -5.76 -6.98 9.67
CA PHE A 167 -5.96 -7.56 11.00
C PHE A 167 -7.03 -8.65 10.93
N SER A 168 -6.69 -9.80 11.51
CA SER A 168 -7.42 -11.05 11.33
C SER A 168 -8.48 -11.25 12.41
N HIS A 169 -9.71 -10.82 12.13
CA HIS A 169 -10.91 -11.48 12.66
C HIS A 169 -11.88 -11.71 11.50
N THR A 170 -12.43 -12.92 11.36
CA THR A 170 -13.53 -13.17 10.42
C THR A 170 -14.71 -12.27 10.77
N PRO A 171 -15.33 -11.59 9.78
CA PRO A 171 -15.23 -11.79 8.32
C PRO A 171 -14.12 -11.01 7.57
N HIS A 172 -13.20 -10.32 8.25
CA HIS A 172 -12.29 -9.35 7.63
C HIS A 172 -11.12 -9.91 6.80
N GLN A 173 -10.81 -11.21 6.87
CA GLN A 173 -9.79 -11.81 5.96
C GLN A 173 -10.21 -11.76 4.50
N GLU A 174 -11.51 -11.94 4.22
CA GLU A 174 -12.06 -11.83 2.87
C GLU A 174 -12.00 -10.39 2.37
N LEU A 175 -12.13 -9.43 3.28
CA LEU A 175 -12.07 -8.00 2.97
C LEU A 175 -10.69 -7.57 2.50
N GLU A 176 -9.65 -8.01 3.20
CA GLU A 176 -8.28 -7.70 2.83
C GLU A 176 -7.96 -8.21 1.43
N ARG A 177 -8.33 -9.46 1.14
CA ARG A 177 -8.21 -10.04 -0.20
C ARG A 177 -9.02 -9.24 -1.22
N ALA A 178 -10.27 -8.91 -0.93
CA ALA A 178 -11.12 -8.16 -1.85
C ALA A 178 -10.55 -6.76 -2.17
N ILE A 179 -10.03 -6.04 -1.18
CA ILE A 179 -9.37 -4.74 -1.38
C ILE A 179 -8.15 -4.89 -2.28
N ARG A 180 -7.32 -5.90 -1.99
CA ARG A 180 -6.12 -6.20 -2.78
C ARG A 180 -6.48 -6.50 -4.23
N ASP A 181 -7.39 -7.44 -4.46
CA ASP A 181 -7.81 -7.87 -5.79
C ASP A 181 -8.46 -6.72 -6.57
N TYR A 182 -9.24 -5.87 -5.90
CA TYR A 182 -9.83 -4.65 -6.48
C TYR A 182 -8.75 -3.67 -6.96
N LEU A 183 -7.76 -3.36 -6.11
CA LEU A 183 -6.68 -2.44 -6.46
C LEU A 183 -5.76 -3.02 -7.55
N GLU A 184 -5.39 -4.29 -7.45
CA GLU A 184 -4.61 -5.00 -8.48
C GLU A 184 -5.33 -4.98 -9.82
N SER A 185 -6.63 -5.28 -9.83
CA SER A 185 -7.43 -5.26 -11.06
C SER A 185 -7.45 -3.87 -11.67
N ALA A 186 -7.65 -2.82 -10.85
CA ALA A 186 -7.67 -1.44 -11.32
C ALA A 186 -6.31 -0.98 -11.87
N LEU A 187 -5.21 -1.33 -11.20
CA LEU A 187 -3.86 -0.95 -11.61
C LEU A 187 -3.37 -1.67 -12.86
N ASN A 188 -3.82 -2.90 -13.07
CA ASN A 188 -3.46 -3.71 -14.24
C ASN A 188 -4.30 -3.38 -15.49
N LEU A 189 -5.25 -2.44 -15.43
CA LEU A 189 -5.98 -2.01 -16.64
C LEU A 189 -5.02 -1.29 -17.61
N PRO A 190 -5.07 -1.59 -18.92
CA PRO A 190 -4.16 -1.01 -19.92
C PRO A 190 -4.17 0.53 -20.00
N SER A 191 -5.31 1.16 -19.70
CA SER A 191 -5.47 2.61 -19.72
C SER A 191 -4.99 3.30 -18.44
N THR A 192 -4.75 2.55 -17.36
CA THR A 192 -4.43 3.12 -16.04
C THR A 192 -3.16 3.94 -16.04
N PRO A 193 -2.02 3.51 -16.62
CA PRO A 193 -0.82 4.34 -16.67
C PRO A 193 -1.04 5.69 -17.36
N THR A 194 -1.81 5.72 -18.46
CA THR A 194 -2.14 6.95 -19.18
C THR A 194 -3.03 7.86 -18.34
N ALA A 195 -4.04 7.30 -17.66
CA ALA A 195 -4.92 8.05 -16.77
C ALA A 195 -4.16 8.64 -15.57
N LEU A 196 -3.28 7.84 -14.95
CA LEU A 196 -2.40 8.29 -13.87
C LEU A 196 -1.46 9.40 -14.33
N ALA A 197 -0.80 9.26 -15.48
CA ALA A 197 0.09 10.27 -16.03
C ALA A 197 -0.66 11.58 -16.33
N ALA A 198 -1.87 11.50 -16.88
CA ALA A 198 -2.72 12.68 -17.12
C ALA A 198 -3.11 13.38 -15.80
N ALA A 199 -3.45 12.62 -14.77
CA ALA A 199 -3.73 13.14 -13.42
C ALA A 199 -2.49 13.70 -12.71
N SER A 200 -1.28 13.38 -13.17
CA SER A 200 -0.01 13.78 -12.54
C SER A 200 0.54 15.12 -13.02
N VAL A 201 -0.01 15.67 -14.11
CA VAL A 201 0.55 16.83 -14.83
C VAL A 201 0.79 18.04 -13.93
N ASN A 202 -0.08 18.27 -12.95
CA ASN A 202 0.01 19.45 -12.07
C ASN A 202 0.86 19.22 -10.82
N ASP A 203 1.12 17.96 -10.46
CA ASP A 203 1.73 17.60 -9.18
C ASP A 203 3.20 17.21 -9.32
N ILE A 204 3.61 16.74 -10.50
CA ILE A 204 4.93 16.12 -10.69
C ILE A 204 6.09 17.10 -10.43
N ASP A 205 5.95 18.37 -10.84
CA ASP A 205 6.98 19.39 -10.69
C ASP A 205 7.19 19.80 -9.22
N ASN A 206 6.15 19.68 -8.40
CA ASN A 206 6.18 20.03 -6.98
C ASN A 206 6.38 18.80 -6.06
N LEU A 207 6.49 17.59 -6.65
CA LEU A 207 6.53 16.35 -5.89
C LEU A 207 7.75 16.26 -4.96
N ALA A 208 8.87 16.87 -5.36
CA ALA A 208 10.09 16.92 -4.54
C ALA A 208 9.94 17.78 -3.27
N GLU A 209 8.98 18.70 -3.24
CA GLU A 209 8.71 19.58 -2.10
C GLU A 209 7.61 19.02 -1.18
N ASP A 210 6.90 17.98 -1.61
CA ASP A 210 5.84 17.35 -0.82
C ASP A 210 6.44 16.53 0.32
N ALA A 211 6.16 16.95 1.57
CA ALA A 211 6.68 16.31 2.78
C ALA A 211 6.27 14.82 2.97
N ARG A 212 5.29 14.35 2.18
CA ARG A 212 4.86 12.94 2.15
C ARG A 212 5.77 12.07 1.27
N VAL A 213 6.56 12.68 0.40
CA VAL A 213 7.58 11.99 -0.41
C VAL A 213 8.85 11.88 0.41
N ARG A 214 9.29 10.66 0.63
CA ARG A 214 10.37 10.34 1.56
C ARG A 214 11.34 9.32 0.99
N GLU A 215 12.51 9.23 1.61
CA GLU A 215 13.49 8.23 1.24
C GLU A 215 13.02 6.83 1.67
N TYR A 216 13.27 5.81 0.84
CA TYR A 216 12.97 4.42 1.17
C TYR A 216 14.01 3.88 2.17
N THR A 217 13.97 4.33 3.43
CA THR A 217 14.84 3.84 4.51
C THR A 217 14.03 3.13 5.59
N ILE A 218 14.69 2.28 6.37
CA ILE A 218 14.05 1.61 7.50
C ILE A 218 13.64 2.64 8.55
N GLU A 219 14.50 3.64 8.78
CA GLU A 219 14.32 4.72 9.75
C GLU A 219 13.08 5.57 9.43
N ASP A 220 12.85 5.87 8.14
CA ASP A 220 11.68 6.65 7.73
C ASP A 220 10.39 5.82 7.71
N ARG A 221 10.47 4.55 7.30
CA ARG A 221 9.29 3.69 7.14
C ARG A 221 8.80 3.11 8.46
N THR A 222 9.70 2.77 9.38
CA THR A 222 9.35 2.07 10.63
C THR A 222 8.33 2.83 11.46
N PRO A 223 8.50 4.14 11.76
CA PRO A 223 7.51 4.90 12.53
C PRO A 223 6.14 4.93 11.86
N VAL A 224 6.09 5.03 10.53
CA VAL A 224 4.82 5.03 9.77
C VAL A 224 4.13 3.67 9.87
N ILE A 225 4.89 2.57 9.71
CA ILE A 225 4.37 1.21 9.84
C ILE A 225 3.84 0.98 11.26
N GLU A 226 4.58 1.39 12.29
CA GLU A 226 4.16 1.28 13.69
C GLU A 226 2.92 2.11 14.00
N TRP A 227 2.88 3.36 13.52
CA TRP A 227 1.72 4.23 13.64
C TRP A 227 0.46 3.64 13.00
N MET A 228 0.60 3.03 11.81
CA MET A 228 -0.50 2.33 11.13
C MET A 228 -0.93 1.07 11.89
N LYS A 229 0.02 0.29 12.42
CA LYS A 229 -0.27 -0.88 13.26
C LYS A 229 -1.06 -0.51 14.51
N LEU A 230 -0.64 0.55 15.22
CA LEU A 230 -1.37 1.07 16.39
C LEU A 230 -2.77 1.56 16.02
N GLY A 231 -2.92 2.24 14.87
CA GLY A 231 -4.23 2.68 14.38
C GLY A 231 -5.20 1.53 14.20
N ALA A 232 -4.73 0.42 13.66
CA ALA A 232 -5.57 -0.74 13.43
C ALA A 232 -5.79 -1.59 14.70
N GLU A 233 -4.82 -1.69 15.61
CA GLU A 233 -5.06 -2.27 16.94
C GLU A 233 -6.09 -1.45 17.73
N LEU A 234 -5.99 -0.12 17.70
CA LEU A 234 -6.96 0.78 18.33
C LEU A 234 -8.37 0.55 17.78
N MET A 235 -8.52 0.49 16.45
CA MET A 235 -9.80 0.18 15.82
C MET A 235 -10.37 -1.18 16.26
N MET A 236 -9.52 -2.20 16.38
CA MET A 236 -9.93 -3.53 16.85
C MET A 236 -10.44 -3.45 18.29
N VAL A 237 -9.70 -2.82 19.20
CA VAL A 237 -10.10 -2.69 20.61
C VAL A 237 -11.41 -1.89 20.73
N GLN A 238 -11.56 -0.80 19.98
CA GLN A 238 -12.79 0.01 19.96
C GLN A 238 -14.00 -0.80 19.50
N ARG A 239 -13.87 -1.60 18.44
CA ARG A 239 -14.97 -2.46 17.96
C ARG A 239 -15.36 -3.54 18.96
N ILE A 240 -14.38 -4.18 19.62
CA ILE A 240 -14.66 -5.17 20.67
C ILE A 240 -15.39 -4.47 21.83
N HIS A 241 -14.94 -3.29 22.22
CA HIS A 241 -15.58 -2.48 23.27
C HIS A 241 -17.02 -2.12 22.91
N GLU A 242 -17.29 -1.65 21.69
CA GLU A 242 -18.63 -1.35 21.17
C GLU A 242 -19.51 -2.60 21.18
N ALA A 243 -19.06 -3.70 20.57
CA ALA A 243 -19.81 -4.95 20.51
C ALA A 243 -20.15 -5.50 21.92
N MET A 244 -19.21 -5.43 22.87
CA MET A 244 -19.46 -5.85 24.26
C MET A 244 -20.44 -4.91 24.98
N SER A 245 -20.35 -3.61 24.72
CA SER A 245 -21.25 -2.61 25.31
C SER A 245 -22.69 -2.75 24.78
N ASP A 246 -22.83 -3.02 23.48
CA ASP A 246 -24.12 -3.26 22.83
C ASP A 246 -24.74 -4.59 23.31
N ALA A 247 -23.95 -5.66 23.35
CA ALA A 247 -24.43 -6.96 23.82
C ALA A 247 -24.84 -6.94 25.31
N ARG A 248 -24.14 -6.14 26.13
CA ARG A 248 -24.54 -5.87 27.52
C ARG A 248 -25.88 -5.14 27.58
N SER A 249 -26.07 -4.10 26.76
CA SER A 249 -27.29 -3.28 26.74
C SER A 249 -28.50 -4.06 26.23
N GLY A 250 -28.29 -5.00 25.30
CA GLY A 250 -29.32 -5.86 24.72
C GLY A 250 -29.64 -7.13 25.52
N GLY A 251 -28.93 -7.42 26.63
CA GLY A 251 -29.18 -8.60 27.47
C GLY A 251 -28.77 -9.95 26.86
N ASN A 252 -28.12 -9.97 25.70
CA ASN A 252 -27.77 -11.18 24.94
C ASN A 252 -26.39 -11.78 25.32
N PHE A 253 -25.95 -11.64 26.57
CA PHE A 253 -24.60 -12.02 26.99
C PHE A 253 -24.58 -13.33 27.79
N SER A 254 -24.03 -14.41 27.21
CA SER A 254 -23.80 -15.67 27.93
C SER A 254 -22.32 -15.89 28.26
N VAL A 255 -21.89 -15.46 29.45
CA VAL A 255 -20.51 -15.73 29.91
C VAL A 255 -20.44 -17.12 30.50
N HIS A 256 -19.54 -17.93 29.94
CA HIS A 256 -19.13 -19.20 30.52
C HIS A 256 -17.84 -18.96 31.29
N THR A 257 -17.96 -18.49 32.54
CA THR A 257 -16.80 -18.39 33.44
C THR A 257 -16.50 -19.79 34.00
N GLY A 258 -15.29 -20.30 33.75
CA GLY A 258 -14.85 -21.59 34.32
C GLY A 258 -14.68 -21.57 35.85
N THR A 259 -14.69 -20.38 36.46
CA THR A 259 -14.58 -20.16 37.89
C THR A 259 -15.94 -20.04 38.56
N LYS A 260 -16.29 -21.04 39.38
CA LYS A 260 -17.48 -21.00 40.26
C LYS A 260 -17.38 -19.79 41.19
N GLY A 261 -18.39 -18.91 41.17
CA GLY A 261 -18.56 -17.84 42.17
C GLY A 261 -18.17 -16.42 41.75
N VAL A 262 -17.62 -16.21 40.55
CA VAL A 262 -17.40 -14.84 40.03
C VAL A 262 -18.71 -14.32 39.44
N ASP A 263 -19.19 -13.18 39.92
CA ASP A 263 -20.33 -12.48 39.32
C ASP A 263 -20.01 -12.14 37.85
N LYS A 264 -20.80 -12.71 36.94
CA LYS A 264 -20.61 -12.55 35.50
C LYS A 264 -20.66 -11.08 35.08
N MET A 265 -21.52 -10.29 35.70
CA MET A 265 -21.66 -8.87 35.38
C MET A 265 -20.43 -8.07 35.81
N THR A 266 -19.89 -8.37 36.98
CA THR A 266 -18.63 -7.77 37.44
C THR A 266 -17.48 -8.09 36.48
N PHE A 267 -17.37 -9.33 35.99
CA PHE A 267 -16.37 -9.71 34.99
C PHE A 267 -16.52 -8.92 33.67
N VAL A 268 -17.74 -8.86 33.13
CA VAL A 268 -18.02 -8.12 31.88
C VAL A 268 -17.72 -6.64 32.03
N ASN A 269 -18.14 -6.04 33.14
CA ASN A 269 -17.85 -4.63 33.42
C ASN A 269 -16.35 -4.37 33.54
N GLY A 270 -15.61 -5.29 34.15
CA GLY A 270 -14.15 -5.25 34.22
C GLY A 270 -13.50 -5.31 32.83
N ALA A 271 -13.97 -6.21 31.96
CA ALA A 271 -13.47 -6.34 30.59
C ALA A 271 -13.77 -5.11 29.72
N ILE A 272 -15.00 -4.57 29.77
CA ILE A 272 -15.38 -3.33 29.06
C ILE A 272 -14.48 -2.18 29.53
N ARG A 273 -14.29 -2.02 30.85
CA ARG A 273 -13.40 -0.99 31.39
C ARG A 273 -11.96 -1.17 30.90
N HIS A 274 -11.44 -2.40 30.96
CA HIS A 274 -10.09 -2.71 30.48
C HIS A 274 -9.91 -2.38 29.00
N LEU A 275 -10.88 -2.69 28.14
CA LEU A 275 -10.84 -2.34 26.72
C LEU A 275 -10.89 -0.82 26.51
N ALA A 276 -11.72 -0.11 27.26
CA ALA A 276 -11.79 1.35 27.21
C ALA A 276 -10.46 1.99 27.62
N ASP A 277 -9.83 1.48 28.69
CA ASP A 277 -8.53 1.96 29.16
C ASP A 277 -7.42 1.63 28.15
N LYS A 278 -7.42 0.42 27.59
CA LYS A 278 -6.49 0.04 26.52
C LYS A 278 -6.64 0.92 25.28
N ALA A 279 -7.87 1.23 24.87
CA ALA A 279 -8.13 2.13 23.74
C ALA A 279 -7.58 3.54 24.00
N LYS A 280 -7.67 4.05 25.22
CA LYS A 280 -7.05 5.35 25.59
C LYS A 280 -5.53 5.30 25.47
N VAL A 281 -4.90 4.25 26.01
CA VAL A 281 -3.43 4.07 25.92
C VAL A 281 -2.98 4.01 24.47
N LEU A 282 -3.60 3.15 23.65
CA LEU A 282 -3.27 3.03 22.22
C LEU A 282 -3.50 4.35 21.46
N LYS A 283 -4.55 5.12 21.80
CA LYS A 283 -4.78 6.44 21.19
C LYS A 283 -3.63 7.39 21.50
N ILE A 284 -3.16 7.42 22.76
CA ILE A 284 -2.03 8.27 23.17
C ILE A 284 -0.74 7.87 22.46
N GLU A 285 -0.39 6.58 22.48
CA GLU A 285 0.80 6.06 21.79
C GLU A 285 0.76 6.37 20.29
N ARG A 286 -0.39 6.19 19.65
CA ARG A 286 -0.58 6.52 18.24
C ARG A 286 -0.40 8.01 17.96
N MET A 287 -0.89 8.89 18.83
CA MET A 287 -0.69 10.34 18.67
C MET A 287 0.80 10.72 18.77
N GLN A 288 1.54 10.08 19.67
CA GLN A 288 2.98 10.31 19.85
C GLN A 288 3.79 9.85 18.63
N LEU A 289 3.42 8.72 18.02
CA LEU A 289 4.07 8.17 16.82
C LEU A 289 3.54 8.75 15.50
N LYS A 290 2.55 9.66 15.55
CA LYS A 290 1.99 10.25 14.33
C LYS A 290 3.08 10.97 13.54
N PRO A 291 3.31 10.62 12.26
CA PRO A 291 4.34 11.27 11.45
C PRO A 291 4.09 12.78 11.32
N THR A 292 5.14 13.58 11.33
CA THR A 292 5.04 15.06 11.33
C THR A 292 4.25 15.60 10.15
N TRP A 293 4.45 15.03 8.95
CA TRP A 293 3.71 15.38 7.73
C TRP A 293 2.21 15.03 7.78
N ALA A 294 1.83 14.10 8.65
CA ALA A 294 0.44 13.68 8.84
C ALA A 294 -0.25 14.47 9.97
N LYS A 295 0.49 15.26 10.76
CA LYS A 295 -0.08 16.06 11.85
C LYS A 295 -0.80 17.28 11.25
N SER A 296 -2.10 17.37 11.52
CA SER A 296 -2.88 18.59 11.34
C SER A 296 -2.61 19.56 12.50
N GLU A 297 -3.00 20.83 12.34
CA GLU A 297 -2.98 21.80 13.44
C GLU A 297 -3.82 21.34 14.64
N GLU A 298 -4.91 20.62 14.39
CA GLU A 298 -5.76 20.05 15.43
C GLU A 298 -5.04 18.96 16.23
N ASP A 299 -4.26 18.11 15.56
CA ASP A 299 -3.44 17.09 16.26
C ASP A 299 -2.37 17.74 17.15
N LEU A 300 -1.78 18.84 16.69
CA LEU A 300 -0.81 19.58 17.49
C LEU A 300 -1.45 20.16 18.75
N ARG A 301 -2.70 20.64 18.65
CA ARG A 301 -3.46 21.13 19.79
C ARG A 301 -3.84 19.99 20.75
N GLU A 302 -4.36 18.88 20.23
CA GLU A 302 -4.70 17.70 21.04
C GLU A 302 -3.47 17.13 21.77
N GLU A 303 -2.30 17.11 21.10
CA GLU A 303 -1.04 16.66 21.72
C GLU A 303 -0.61 17.58 22.89
N GLN A 304 -0.80 18.89 22.74
CA GLN A 304 -0.51 19.87 23.80
C GLN A 304 -1.47 19.72 24.99
N GLU A 305 -2.76 19.54 24.73
CA GLU A 305 -3.78 19.31 25.76
C GLU A 305 -3.50 18.02 26.54
N ALA A 306 -3.21 16.92 25.84
CA ALA A 306 -2.89 15.63 26.46
C ALA A 306 -1.63 15.70 27.34
N LYS A 307 -0.58 16.44 26.90
CA LYS A 307 0.61 16.67 27.72
C LYS A 307 0.28 17.47 28.98
N ALA A 308 -0.52 18.53 28.86
CA ALA A 308 -0.94 19.33 30.00
C ALA A 308 -1.78 18.54 31.02
N GLU A 309 -2.65 17.64 30.57
CA GLU A 309 -3.43 16.76 31.46
C GLU A 309 -2.54 15.72 32.18
N ALA A 310 -1.57 15.15 31.48
CA ALA A 310 -0.61 14.22 32.07
C ALA A 310 0.25 14.89 33.14
N GLU A 311 0.73 16.11 32.90
CA GLU A 311 1.51 16.90 33.86
C GLU A 311 0.70 17.24 35.12
N LYS A 312 -0.57 17.65 34.98
CA LYS A 312 -1.48 17.89 36.12
C LYS A 312 -1.73 16.63 36.94
N SER A 313 -1.86 15.49 36.28
CA SER A 313 -2.07 14.19 36.95
C SER A 313 -0.83 13.75 37.73
N ALA A 314 0.37 14.00 37.21
CA ALA A 314 1.62 13.71 37.92
C ALA A 314 1.85 14.64 39.12
N GLN A 315 1.57 15.94 38.99
CA GLN A 315 1.69 16.90 40.10
C GLN A 315 0.75 16.58 41.27
N SER A 316 -0.51 16.23 40.97
CA SER A 316 -1.50 15.87 41.99
C SER A 316 -1.23 14.53 42.70
N GLN A 317 -0.44 13.63 42.10
CA GLN A 317 0.09 12.45 42.80
C GLN A 317 1.26 12.82 43.72
N THR A 318 2.15 13.70 43.27
CA THR A 318 3.32 14.13 44.05
C THR A 318 2.93 14.88 45.33
N GLU A 319 1.88 15.71 45.27
CA GLU A 319 1.36 16.44 46.45
C GLU A 319 0.69 15.51 47.49
N LYS A 320 0.03 14.44 47.05
CA LYS A 320 -0.59 13.45 47.96
C LYS A 320 0.46 12.62 48.71
N ASP A 321 1.60 12.36 48.09
CA ASP A 321 2.69 11.62 48.73
C ASP A 321 3.46 12.50 49.74
N SER A 322 3.50 13.83 49.53
CA SER A 322 4.14 14.76 50.48
C SER A 322 3.32 15.03 51.74
N ASP A 323 1.99 14.98 51.70
CA ASP A 323 1.12 15.15 52.87
C ASP A 323 1.02 13.88 53.75
N SER A 324 1.65 12.78 53.31
CA SER A 324 1.64 11.49 54.00
C SER A 324 2.91 11.22 54.82
N SER A 325 3.83 12.18 54.91
CA SER A 325 5.11 12.10 55.65
C SER A 325 5.11 12.99 56.89
#